data_AF-A0A951VJL5-F1
#
_entry.id   AF-A0A951VJL5-F1
#
_cell.length_a   1.000
_cell.length_b   1.000
_cell.length_c   1.000
_cell.angle_alpha   90.00
_cell.angle_beta   90.00
_cell.angle_gamma   90.00
#
_symmetry.space_group_name_H-M   'P 1'
#
loop_
_entity.id
_entity.type
_entity.pdbx_description
1 polymer ?
#
loop_
_entity_poly.entity_id
_entity_poly.type
_entity_poly.pdbx_seq_one_letter_code
_entity_poly.pdbx_strand_id
1 'polypeptide(L)'
;MKNKFFASLILTISILFFACDKEEDSKDPNIINGETNIGINTVGNSFGASVKVGNTYTNIWDSVYIVSNNNGIITLKVKADLTKSPALSSINAAIPDAYKDQSGKIDASVTFKSTSEGIQDYGLFNKTGKYHTIAKYDAVVGDTYPMKKDDGTEIVRTVTERTNQDDFPYGFYSIKTIKVEEDPKIPGIKKKVYRVNHKFGLVWFEIEMEDGSKASSYIYANYTN
;
A
#
# COMPACT_ATOMS: atom_id res chain seq x y z
N MET A 1 72.47 15.01 4.28
CA MET A 1 72.70 13.70 3.64
C MET A 1 71.61 12.75 4.07
N LYS A 2 71.05 12.01 3.10
CA LYS A 2 70.01 11.00 3.24
C LYS A 2 70.50 9.87 4.16
N ASN A 3 69.63 9.31 5.01
CA ASN A 3 69.27 7.89 4.91
C ASN A 3 68.12 7.52 5.86
N LYS A 4 67.19 6.75 5.28
CA LYS A 4 65.97 6.17 5.85
C LYS A 4 66.30 4.92 6.67
N PHE A 5 65.51 4.60 7.69
CA PHE A 5 65.06 3.24 8.04
C PHE A 5 64.02 3.37 9.19
N PHE A 6 62.70 3.39 8.92
CA PHE A 6 61.79 2.24 8.85
C PHE A 6 61.81 1.29 10.06
N ALA A 7 60.86 1.50 10.99
CA ALA A 7 60.26 0.49 11.87
C ALA A 7 58.94 1.10 12.39
N SER A 8 57.83 0.89 11.70
CA SER A 8 56.85 -0.17 11.97
C SER A 8 56.26 -0.07 13.38
N LEU A 9 55.30 0.85 13.57
CA LEU A 9 54.30 0.71 14.63
C LEU A 9 52.93 0.54 13.97
N ILE A 10 52.41 -0.65 14.19
CA ILE A 10 51.21 -1.26 13.65
C ILE A 10 49.99 -0.44 14.08
N LEU A 11 49.43 0.34 13.15
CA LEU A 11 48.08 0.90 13.26
C LEU A 11 47.13 -0.06 12.56
N THR A 12 46.66 -1.08 13.28
CA THR A 12 45.66 -2.03 12.80
C THR A 12 44.51 -2.07 13.80
N ILE A 13 43.73 -0.98 13.83
CA ILE A 13 42.32 -1.02 14.27
C ILE A 13 41.51 -0.99 12.97
N SER A 14 41.36 -2.18 12.40
CA SER A 14 40.55 -2.49 11.23
C SER A 14 39.77 -3.76 11.52
N ILE A 15 38.83 -3.66 12.44
CA ILE A 15 37.72 -4.60 12.63
C ILE A 15 36.51 -3.68 12.93
N LEU A 16 35.91 -3.03 11.93
CA LEU A 16 34.84 -3.61 11.10
C LEU A 16 33.86 -4.47 11.91
N PHE A 17 33.23 -3.87 12.92
CA PHE A 17 31.89 -4.29 13.33
C PHE A 17 30.87 -3.68 12.35
N PHE A 18 30.91 -4.11 11.09
CA PHE A 18 29.69 -4.24 10.32
C PHE A 18 29.20 -5.67 10.56
N ALA A 19 28.60 -5.89 11.73
CA ALA A 19 27.57 -6.90 11.85
C ALA A 19 26.38 -6.37 11.04
N CYS A 20 26.49 -6.48 9.72
CA CYS A 20 25.32 -6.55 8.86
C CYS A 20 24.79 -7.95 9.12
N ASP A 21 24.00 -8.09 10.18
CA ASP A 21 23.02 -9.16 10.25
C ASP A 21 22.17 -8.94 8.99
N LYS A 22 22.49 -9.69 7.93
CA LYS A 22 21.46 -10.02 6.94
C LYS A 22 20.41 -10.73 7.78
N GLU A 23 19.37 -10.01 8.16
CA GLU A 23 18.16 -10.59 8.68
C GLU A 23 17.86 -11.79 7.78
N GLU A 24 17.86 -12.99 8.37
CA GLU A 24 17.46 -14.20 7.68
C GLU A 24 16.19 -13.90 6.89
N ASP A 25 16.16 -14.26 5.60
CA ASP A 25 14.97 -14.12 4.75
C ASP A 25 13.77 -14.67 5.51
N SER A 26 13.00 -13.76 6.11
CA SER A 26 11.86 -14.16 6.90
C SER A 26 10.91 -14.89 5.98
N LYS A 27 10.59 -16.14 6.33
CA LYS A 27 9.59 -16.93 5.62
C LYS A 27 8.18 -16.34 5.75
N ASP A 28 8.00 -15.31 6.58
CA ASP A 28 6.73 -14.61 6.69
C ASP A 28 6.49 -13.79 5.41
N PRO A 29 5.47 -14.12 4.60
CA PRO A 29 5.15 -13.40 3.38
C PRO A 29 4.66 -11.95 3.67
N ASN A 30 4.39 -11.64 4.93
CA ASN A 30 4.09 -10.30 5.44
C ASN A 30 5.32 -9.51 5.92
N ILE A 31 6.53 -9.93 5.57
CA ILE A 31 7.72 -9.09 5.69
C ILE A 31 8.11 -8.55 4.31
N ILE A 32 8.15 -7.23 4.22
CA ILE A 32 8.71 -6.48 3.07
C ILE A 32 9.92 -5.68 3.55
N ASN A 33 11.02 -5.80 2.80
CA ASN A 33 12.28 -5.10 3.03
C ASN A 33 12.40 -3.96 2.00
N GLY A 34 13.63 -3.59 1.64
CA GLY A 34 13.91 -2.56 0.65
C GLY A 34 14.03 -1.15 1.21
N GLU A 35 14.38 -0.23 0.33
CA GLU A 35 14.56 1.19 0.65
C GLU A 35 13.24 1.83 1.04
N THR A 36 13.26 2.60 2.12
CA THR A 36 12.08 3.27 2.67
C THR A 36 12.04 4.76 2.34
N ASN A 37 13.21 5.34 2.04
CA ASN A 37 13.36 6.72 1.57
C ASN A 37 13.23 6.79 0.04
N ILE A 38 12.03 6.51 -0.45
CA ILE A 38 11.67 6.58 -1.87
C ILE A 38 10.77 7.79 -2.14
N GLY A 39 10.85 8.37 -3.34
CA GLY A 39 10.21 9.64 -3.67
C GLY A 39 8.70 9.70 -3.38
N ILE A 40 7.98 8.59 -3.61
CA ILE A 40 6.54 8.49 -3.34
C ILE A 40 6.18 8.65 -1.85
N ASN A 41 7.10 8.33 -0.94
CA ASN A 41 6.90 8.39 0.51
C ASN A 41 7.17 9.79 1.11
N THR A 42 7.47 10.80 0.29
CA THR A 42 7.76 12.16 0.75
C THR A 42 6.53 12.78 1.43
N VAL A 43 6.71 13.33 2.64
CA VAL A 43 5.64 14.05 3.35
C VAL A 43 5.16 15.24 2.51
N GLY A 44 3.85 15.41 2.39
CA GLY A 44 3.23 16.42 1.53
C GLY A 44 2.90 15.94 0.12
N ASN A 45 3.42 14.79 -0.34
CA ASN A 45 2.93 14.17 -1.56
C ASN A 45 1.43 13.91 -1.46
N SER A 46 0.73 14.10 -2.57
CA SER A 46 -0.73 13.97 -2.64
C SER A 46 -1.15 12.89 -3.62
N PHE A 47 -2.40 12.45 -3.47
CA PHE A 47 -3.00 11.44 -4.33
C PHE A 47 -4.39 11.91 -4.74
N GLY A 48 -4.77 11.66 -5.99
CA GLY A 48 -6.13 11.89 -6.48
C GLY A 48 -6.89 10.58 -6.67
N ALA A 49 -8.14 10.52 -6.21
CA ALA A 49 -9.02 9.39 -6.45
C ALA A 49 -9.93 9.63 -7.66
N SER A 50 -10.10 8.63 -8.52
CA SER A 50 -11.12 8.63 -9.57
C SER A 50 -12.08 7.48 -9.34
N VAL A 51 -13.11 7.76 -8.53
CA VAL A 51 -14.10 6.77 -8.09
C VAL A 51 -15.10 6.49 -9.20
N LYS A 52 -15.32 5.21 -9.48
CA LYS A 52 -16.28 4.70 -10.44
C LYS A 52 -17.27 3.77 -9.74
N VAL A 53 -18.56 4.06 -9.89
CA VAL A 53 -19.66 3.21 -9.41
C VAL A 53 -20.40 2.66 -10.62
N GLY A 54 -20.39 1.33 -10.77
CA GLY A 54 -20.81 0.71 -12.03
C GLY A 54 -20.01 1.30 -13.21
N ASN A 55 -20.68 2.04 -14.10
CA ASN A 55 -20.05 2.66 -15.28
C ASN A 55 -19.81 4.17 -15.16
N THR A 56 -20.19 4.81 -14.06
CA THR A 56 -20.17 6.27 -13.93
C THR A 56 -19.07 6.73 -12.97
N TYR A 57 -18.28 7.71 -13.41
CA TYR A 57 -17.33 8.41 -12.54
C TYR A 57 -18.06 9.36 -11.59
N THR A 58 -17.69 9.30 -10.32
CA THR A 58 -18.29 10.07 -9.24
C THR A 58 -17.22 10.93 -8.59
N ASN A 59 -17.46 12.24 -8.53
CA ASN A 59 -16.64 13.13 -7.72
C ASN A 59 -16.97 12.89 -6.24
N ILE A 60 -15.94 12.65 -5.43
CA ILE A 60 -16.06 12.45 -3.98
C ILE A 60 -15.41 13.57 -3.18
N TRP A 61 -15.01 14.67 -3.84
CA TRP A 61 -14.34 15.83 -3.25
C TRP A 61 -13.19 15.43 -2.33
N ASP A 62 -12.33 14.55 -2.84
CA ASP A 62 -11.25 13.96 -2.06
C ASP A 62 -10.08 14.91 -1.86
N SER A 63 -9.39 14.70 -0.74
CA SER A 63 -8.08 15.25 -0.45
C SER A 63 -7.28 14.17 0.26
N VAL A 64 -6.25 13.66 -0.41
CA VAL A 64 -5.37 12.61 0.12
C VAL A 64 -3.92 13.06 0.07
N TYR A 65 -3.23 13.02 1.22
CA TYR A 65 -1.82 13.43 1.31
C TYR A 65 -1.07 12.77 2.46
N ILE A 66 0.26 12.64 2.32
CA ILE A 66 1.13 12.08 3.36
C ILE A 66 1.37 13.12 4.46
N VAL A 67 1.07 12.76 5.71
CA VAL A 67 1.33 13.61 6.89
C VAL A 67 2.54 13.17 7.71
N SER A 68 2.98 11.92 7.56
CA SER A 68 4.17 11.40 8.23
C SER A 68 4.80 10.28 7.42
N ASN A 69 6.12 10.14 7.51
CA ASN A 69 6.87 8.98 7.08
C ASN A 69 7.89 8.64 8.16
N ASN A 70 7.78 7.44 8.74
CA ASN A 70 8.74 6.90 9.69
C ASN A 70 9.26 5.56 9.17
N ASN A 71 10.43 5.56 8.54
CA ASN A 71 11.06 4.37 7.96
C ASN A 71 10.10 3.57 7.04
N GLY A 72 9.42 4.28 6.13
CA GLY A 72 8.52 3.69 5.15
C GLY A 72 7.12 3.41 5.67
N ILE A 73 6.88 3.58 6.98
CA ILE A 73 5.54 3.65 7.55
C ILE A 73 5.00 5.05 7.27
N ILE A 74 4.15 5.15 6.25
CA ILE A 74 3.52 6.39 5.82
C ILE A 74 2.10 6.49 6.39
N THR A 75 1.73 7.67 6.87
CA THR A 75 0.35 7.98 7.25
C THR A 75 -0.24 8.89 6.20
N LEU A 76 -1.32 8.43 5.57
CA LEU A 76 -2.15 9.22 4.66
C LEU A 76 -3.29 9.85 5.45
N LYS A 77 -3.46 11.16 5.29
CA LYS A 77 -4.71 11.83 5.66
C LYS A 77 -5.66 11.72 4.48
N VAL A 78 -6.85 11.15 4.71
CA VAL A 78 -7.89 10.95 3.71
C VAL A 78 -9.12 11.74 4.11
N LYS A 79 -9.55 12.65 3.23
CA LYS A 79 -10.85 13.32 3.34
C LYS A 79 -11.65 13.05 2.09
N ALA A 80 -12.95 12.78 2.24
CA ALA A 80 -13.88 12.62 1.12
C ALA A 80 -15.33 12.81 1.57
N ASP A 81 -16.20 13.27 0.67
CA ASP A 81 -17.61 13.53 0.92
C ASP A 81 -18.48 12.58 0.07
N LEU A 82 -18.63 11.34 0.55
CA LEU A 82 -19.49 10.34 -0.10
C LEU A 82 -20.98 10.66 0.05
N THR A 83 -21.35 11.48 1.03
CA THR A 83 -22.75 11.80 1.36
C THR A 83 -23.47 12.54 0.23
N LYS A 84 -22.72 13.17 -0.66
CA LYS A 84 -23.21 13.88 -1.84
C LYS A 84 -23.46 12.97 -3.04
N SER A 85 -23.13 11.69 -2.96
CA SER A 85 -23.37 10.71 -4.03
C SER A 85 -24.30 9.60 -3.55
N PRO A 86 -25.59 9.63 -3.91
CA PRO A 86 -26.54 8.57 -3.56
C PRO A 86 -26.09 7.17 -4.00
N ALA A 87 -25.36 7.09 -5.12
CA ALA A 87 -24.81 5.84 -5.65
C ALA A 87 -23.75 5.19 -4.74
N LEU A 88 -23.14 5.96 -3.83
CA LEU A 88 -22.15 5.49 -2.86
C LEU A 88 -22.75 5.27 -1.45
N SER A 89 -24.06 5.39 -1.27
CA SER A 89 -24.70 5.28 0.04
C SER A 89 -24.42 3.96 0.76
N SER A 90 -24.55 2.82 0.06
CA SER A 90 -24.25 1.49 0.64
C SER A 90 -22.78 1.33 1.04
N ILE A 91 -21.87 1.88 0.24
CA ILE A 91 -20.44 1.86 0.55
C ILE A 91 -20.15 2.78 1.73
N ASN A 92 -20.72 3.98 1.75
CA ASN A 92 -20.58 4.89 2.89
C ASN A 92 -21.13 4.25 4.17
N ALA A 93 -22.25 3.53 4.11
CA ALA A 93 -22.82 2.80 5.24
C ALA A 93 -21.91 1.66 5.73
N ALA A 94 -21.21 0.97 4.81
CA ALA A 94 -20.26 -0.10 5.15
C ALA A 94 -18.95 0.41 5.77
N ILE A 95 -18.58 1.68 5.56
CA ILE A 95 -17.39 2.27 6.17
C ILE A 95 -17.62 2.51 7.66
N PRO A 96 -16.75 1.99 8.56
CA PRO A 96 -16.88 2.20 10.00
C PRO A 96 -16.87 3.68 10.39
N ASP A 97 -17.68 4.05 11.39
CA ASP A 97 -17.80 5.43 11.87
C ASP A 97 -16.48 6.02 12.40
N ALA A 98 -15.54 5.17 12.82
CA ALA A 98 -14.19 5.59 13.21
C ALA A 98 -13.39 6.27 12.08
N TYR A 99 -13.83 6.11 10.82
CA TYR A 99 -13.25 6.76 9.65
C TYR A 99 -14.05 7.97 9.16
N LYS A 100 -15.09 8.38 9.91
CA LYS A 100 -15.97 9.48 9.56
C LYS A 100 -15.90 10.62 10.57
N ASP A 101 -16.15 11.84 10.11
CA ASP A 101 -16.41 12.99 10.96
C ASP A 101 -17.85 12.99 11.49
N GLN A 102 -18.20 13.99 12.31
CA GLN A 102 -19.54 14.15 12.88
C GLN A 102 -20.64 14.39 11.84
N SER A 103 -20.26 14.77 10.60
CA SER A 103 -21.18 14.96 9.48
C SER A 103 -21.31 13.70 8.60
N GLY A 104 -20.66 12.60 8.98
CA GLY A 104 -20.66 11.35 8.21
C GLY A 104 -19.77 11.37 6.97
N LYS A 105 -18.88 12.37 6.83
CA LYS A 105 -17.89 12.44 5.74
C LYS A 105 -16.65 11.68 6.15
N ILE A 106 -15.90 11.16 5.19
CA ILE A 106 -14.63 10.49 5.47
C ILE A 106 -13.62 11.53 5.97
N ASP A 107 -13.09 11.29 7.17
CA ASP A 107 -11.95 12.01 7.73
C ASP A 107 -11.11 11.02 8.51
N ALA A 108 -10.19 10.35 7.80
CA ALA A 108 -9.45 9.20 8.29
C ALA A 108 -7.95 9.41 8.19
N SER A 109 -7.22 8.77 9.10
CA SER A 109 -5.79 8.51 8.95
C SER A 109 -5.61 7.04 8.63
N VAL A 110 -4.95 6.73 7.51
CA VAL A 110 -4.68 5.36 7.08
C VAL A 110 -3.18 5.18 6.96
N THR A 111 -2.68 4.08 7.52
CA THR A 111 -1.25 3.79 7.55
C THR A 111 -0.90 2.67 6.60
N PHE A 112 0.17 2.87 5.84
CA PHE A 112 0.76 1.89 4.94
C PHE A 112 2.25 1.75 5.25
N LYS A 113 2.81 0.56 5.04
CA LYS A 113 4.26 0.42 4.89
C LYS A 113 4.55 0.33 3.39
N SER A 114 5.38 1.24 2.89
CA SER A 114 5.72 1.38 1.47
C SER A 114 7.24 1.39 1.33
N THR A 115 7.77 0.47 0.53
CA THR A 115 9.21 0.30 0.30
C THR A 115 9.49 0.13 -1.19
N SER A 116 10.77 0.10 -1.57
CA SER A 116 11.19 -0.24 -2.93
C SER A 116 10.85 -1.66 -3.36
N GLU A 117 10.44 -2.53 -2.43
CA GLU A 117 10.14 -3.95 -2.70
C GLU A 117 8.66 -4.30 -2.58
N GLY A 118 7.83 -3.45 -1.97
CA GLY A 118 6.41 -3.73 -1.88
C GLY A 118 5.61 -2.73 -1.07
N ILE A 119 4.34 -3.06 -0.89
CA ILE A 119 3.39 -2.26 -0.12
C ILE A 119 2.55 -3.14 0.80
N GLN A 120 2.32 -2.64 2.00
CA GLN A 120 1.48 -3.19 3.04
C GLN A 120 0.49 -2.15 3.52
N ASP A 121 -0.69 -2.59 3.93
CA ASP A 121 -1.61 -1.77 4.70
C ASP A 121 -1.66 -2.23 6.15
N TYR A 122 -2.07 -1.33 7.04
CA TYR A 122 -2.41 -1.68 8.42
C TYR A 122 -3.89 -2.05 8.53
N GLY A 123 -4.30 -3.04 7.72
CA GLY A 123 -5.65 -3.57 7.74
C GLY A 123 -6.74 -2.62 7.24
N LEU A 124 -6.70 -2.25 5.94
CA LEU A 124 -7.83 -1.57 5.31
C LEU A 124 -9.11 -2.40 5.47
N PHE A 125 -10.03 -1.91 6.30
CA PHE A 125 -11.28 -2.57 6.70
C PHE A 125 -11.14 -3.80 7.60
N ASN A 126 -9.93 -4.12 8.08
CA ASN A 126 -9.69 -5.26 8.98
C ASN A 126 -8.86 -4.78 10.18
N LYS A 127 -9.40 -4.84 11.40
CA LYS A 127 -8.59 -4.60 12.60
C LYS A 127 -7.74 -5.85 12.85
N THR A 128 -6.47 -5.78 12.48
CA THR A 128 -5.53 -6.92 12.57
C THR A 128 -4.35 -6.64 13.51
N GLY A 129 -4.18 -5.39 13.93
CA GLY A 129 -3.03 -4.95 14.71
C GLY A 129 -1.68 -5.08 13.98
N LYS A 130 -1.67 -5.48 12.71
CA LYS A 130 -0.47 -5.89 11.95
C LYS A 130 -0.54 -5.41 10.50
N TYR A 131 0.63 -5.16 9.91
CA TYR A 131 0.77 -4.87 8.50
C TYR A 131 0.56 -6.13 7.65
N HIS A 132 -0.32 -6.04 6.66
CA HIS A 132 -0.64 -7.13 5.73
C HIS A 132 -0.10 -6.77 4.35
N THR A 133 0.71 -7.65 3.75
CA THR A 133 1.24 -7.41 2.39
C THR A 133 0.09 -7.29 1.41
N ILE A 134 0.00 -6.15 0.72
CA ILE A 134 -0.87 -6.03 -0.46
C ILE A 134 -0.17 -6.76 -1.60
N ALA A 135 1.09 -6.41 -1.87
CA ALA A 135 1.92 -7.08 -2.87
C ALA A 135 3.40 -6.76 -2.66
N LYS A 136 4.26 -7.73 -2.99
CA LYS A 136 5.68 -7.50 -3.28
C LYS A 136 5.84 -7.23 -4.79
N TYR A 137 6.76 -6.35 -5.17
CA TYR A 137 6.95 -5.95 -6.58
C TYR A 137 7.63 -7.01 -7.43
N ASP A 138 8.22 -8.04 -6.82
CA ASP A 138 8.78 -9.22 -7.46
C ASP A 138 7.81 -10.42 -7.50
N ALA A 139 6.63 -10.31 -6.87
CA ALA A 139 5.68 -11.41 -6.72
C ALA A 139 5.24 -12.03 -8.05
N VAL A 140 4.94 -13.33 -8.04
CA VAL A 140 4.44 -14.09 -9.19
C VAL A 140 2.99 -14.53 -8.98
N VAL A 141 2.30 -14.89 -10.07
CA VAL A 141 0.93 -15.41 -9.97
C VAL A 141 0.91 -16.68 -9.11
N GLY A 142 -0.01 -16.72 -8.15
CA GLY A 142 -0.12 -17.79 -7.15
C GLY A 142 0.54 -17.46 -5.81
N ASP A 143 1.36 -16.40 -5.72
CA ASP A 143 1.88 -15.95 -4.43
C ASP A 143 0.73 -15.55 -3.50
N THR A 144 0.89 -15.85 -2.21
CA THR A 144 -0.12 -15.59 -1.18
C THR A 144 0.45 -14.86 0.03
N TYR A 145 -0.39 -14.04 0.63
CA TYR A 145 -0.12 -13.34 1.89
C TYR A 145 -1.26 -13.65 2.87
N PRO A 146 -1.18 -14.74 3.65
CA PRO A 146 -2.16 -15.05 4.69
C PRO A 146 -1.98 -14.14 5.91
N MET A 147 -3.08 -13.80 6.58
CA MET A 147 -3.10 -13.08 7.85
C MET A 147 -4.25 -13.55 8.72
N LYS A 148 -3.98 -13.69 10.02
CA LYS A 148 -4.99 -13.93 11.04
C LYS A 148 -5.42 -12.62 11.69
N LYS A 149 -6.72 -12.32 11.67
CA LYS A 149 -7.33 -11.16 12.34
C LYS A 149 -7.36 -11.33 13.85
N ASP A 150 -7.68 -10.26 14.57
CA ASP A 150 -7.81 -10.26 16.03
C ASP A 150 -8.91 -11.22 16.52
N ASP A 151 -9.97 -11.43 15.72
CA ASP A 151 -11.07 -12.37 16.00
C ASP A 151 -10.73 -13.84 15.66
N GLY A 152 -9.52 -14.09 15.15
CA GLY A 152 -9.05 -15.42 14.76
C GLY A 152 -9.39 -15.84 13.33
N THR A 153 -10.17 -15.04 12.60
CA THR A 153 -10.47 -15.28 11.17
C THR A 153 -9.21 -15.17 10.32
N GLU A 154 -9.03 -16.09 9.39
CA GLU A 154 -7.96 -16.03 8.41
C GLU A 154 -8.44 -15.35 7.12
N ILE A 155 -7.64 -14.40 6.63
CA ILE A 155 -7.80 -13.76 5.32
C ILE A 155 -6.54 -14.00 4.50
N VAL A 156 -6.71 -14.19 3.20
CA VAL A 156 -5.60 -14.46 2.28
C VAL A 156 -5.69 -13.52 1.09
N ARG A 157 -4.59 -12.84 0.81
CA ARG A 157 -4.39 -12.11 -0.44
C ARG A 157 -3.65 -13.00 -1.42
N THR A 158 -4.16 -13.09 -2.64
CA THR A 158 -3.57 -13.94 -3.70
C THR A 158 -3.23 -13.10 -4.91
N VAL A 159 -2.01 -13.23 -5.42
CA VAL A 159 -1.62 -12.63 -6.70
C VAL A 159 -2.29 -13.42 -7.83
N THR A 160 -3.21 -12.77 -8.54
CA THR A 160 -4.04 -13.40 -9.58
C THR A 160 -3.63 -13.01 -11.00
N GLU A 161 -2.89 -11.91 -11.15
CA GLU A 161 -2.43 -11.44 -12.45
C GLU A 161 -1.10 -10.71 -12.27
N ARG A 162 -0.15 -10.99 -13.17
CA ARG A 162 1.05 -10.20 -13.35
C ARG A 162 1.42 -10.20 -14.82
N THR A 163 1.67 -9.01 -15.33
CA THR A 163 2.09 -8.77 -16.70
C THR A 163 3.42 -8.01 -16.70
N ASN A 164 4.27 -8.33 -17.67
CA ASN A 164 5.50 -7.60 -17.93
C ASN A 164 5.30 -6.50 -18.98
N GLN A 165 4.05 -6.28 -19.43
CA GLN A 165 3.67 -5.27 -20.41
C GLN A 165 2.97 -4.10 -19.72
N ASP A 166 3.09 -2.91 -20.31
CA ASP A 166 2.30 -1.76 -19.90
C ASP A 166 0.90 -1.85 -20.54
N ASP A 167 -0.02 -2.55 -19.88
CA ASP A 167 -1.35 -2.90 -20.40
C ASP A 167 -2.52 -2.39 -19.53
N PHE A 168 -2.24 -1.91 -18.32
CA PHE A 168 -3.25 -1.34 -17.44
C PHE A 168 -3.36 0.17 -17.65
N PRO A 169 -4.52 0.70 -18.10
CA PRO A 169 -4.69 2.14 -18.32
C PRO A 169 -4.50 2.94 -17.03
N TYR A 170 -3.72 4.02 -17.08
CA TYR A 170 -3.45 4.88 -15.93
C TYR A 170 -3.22 6.33 -16.40
N GLY A 171 -4.27 7.15 -16.33
CA GLY A 171 -4.26 8.48 -16.92
C GLY A 171 -4.13 8.43 -18.44
N PHE A 172 -3.08 9.05 -18.99
CA PHE A 172 -2.85 9.13 -20.45
C PHE A 172 -1.91 8.05 -21.01
N TYR A 173 -1.45 7.12 -20.17
CA TYR A 173 -0.55 6.04 -20.57
C TYR A 173 -0.97 4.73 -19.90
N SER A 174 -0.37 3.62 -20.31
CA SER A 174 -0.56 2.33 -19.65
C SER A 174 0.63 2.00 -18.77
N ILE A 175 0.42 1.19 -17.74
CA ILE A 175 1.45 0.74 -16.80
C ILE A 175 1.32 -0.75 -16.54
N LYS A 176 2.45 -1.42 -16.26
CA LYS A 176 2.42 -2.78 -15.73
C LYS A 176 1.88 -2.80 -14.30
N THR A 177 1.06 -3.79 -13.98
CA THR A 177 0.53 -3.95 -12.62
C THR A 177 0.59 -5.39 -12.13
N ILE A 178 0.52 -5.54 -10.82
CA ILE A 178 0.28 -6.81 -10.13
C ILE A 178 -1.12 -6.73 -9.55
N LYS A 179 -1.99 -7.69 -9.91
CA LYS A 179 -3.36 -7.78 -9.39
C LYS A 179 -3.39 -8.75 -8.21
N VAL A 180 -3.97 -8.29 -7.10
CA VAL A 180 -4.14 -9.08 -5.88
C VAL A 180 -5.61 -9.10 -5.49
N GLU A 181 -6.14 -10.27 -5.16
CA GLU A 181 -7.51 -10.46 -4.71
C GLU A 181 -7.55 -10.95 -3.24
N GLU A 182 -8.55 -10.49 -2.49
CA GLU A 182 -8.84 -10.90 -1.12
C GLU A 182 -10.35 -11.14 -0.97
N ASP A 183 -10.73 -12.25 -0.34
CA ASP A 183 -12.03 -12.35 0.31
C ASP A 183 -11.87 -11.82 1.75
N PRO A 184 -12.46 -10.65 2.07
CA PRO A 184 -12.20 -10.03 3.34
C PRO A 184 -12.93 -10.66 4.52
N LYS A 185 -13.88 -11.57 4.29
CA LYS A 185 -14.73 -12.11 5.36
C LYS A 185 -15.42 -11.01 6.16
N ILE A 186 -15.98 -10.02 5.47
CA ILE A 186 -16.75 -8.92 6.07
C ILE A 186 -18.17 -9.00 5.49
N PRO A 187 -19.22 -9.11 6.32
CA PRO A 187 -20.60 -9.14 5.83
C PRO A 187 -20.91 -7.98 4.87
N GLY A 188 -21.46 -8.30 3.72
CA GLY A 188 -21.79 -7.34 2.67
C GLY A 188 -20.66 -7.06 1.67
N ILE A 189 -19.42 -7.49 1.96
CA ILE A 189 -18.29 -7.36 1.03
C ILE A 189 -17.82 -8.74 0.58
N LYS A 190 -17.98 -9.01 -0.71
CA LYS A 190 -17.61 -10.28 -1.33
C LYS A 190 -16.13 -10.36 -1.69
N LYS A 191 -15.54 -9.27 -2.18
CA LYS A 191 -14.16 -9.26 -2.68
C LYS A 191 -13.53 -7.88 -2.61
N LYS A 192 -12.24 -7.84 -2.29
CA LYS A 192 -11.35 -6.69 -2.53
C LYS A 192 -10.35 -7.03 -3.62
N VAL A 193 -10.11 -6.09 -4.53
CA VAL A 193 -9.12 -6.22 -5.59
C VAL A 193 -8.18 -5.03 -5.56
N TYR A 194 -6.89 -5.29 -5.61
CA TYR A 194 -5.82 -4.31 -5.62
C TYR A 194 -5.05 -4.43 -6.93
N ARG A 195 -4.63 -3.30 -7.50
CA ARG A 195 -3.56 -3.29 -8.51
C ARG A 195 -2.45 -2.36 -8.05
N VAL A 196 -1.23 -2.88 -8.03
CA VAL A 196 -0.04 -2.14 -7.63
C VAL A 196 0.96 -2.00 -8.77
N ASN A 197 1.76 -0.96 -8.73
CA ASN A 197 2.87 -0.70 -9.63
C ASN A 197 4.11 -0.29 -8.83
N HIS A 198 5.29 -0.80 -9.21
CA HIS A 198 6.56 -0.53 -8.52
C HIS A 198 6.93 0.95 -8.38
N LYS A 199 6.51 1.80 -9.32
CA LYS A 199 6.79 3.24 -9.31
C LYS A 199 5.71 4.01 -8.55
N PHE A 200 4.44 3.69 -8.81
CA PHE A 200 3.30 4.49 -8.35
C PHE A 200 2.59 3.93 -7.09
N GLY A 201 3.02 2.80 -6.55
CA GLY A 201 2.40 2.16 -5.40
C GLY A 201 1.04 1.54 -5.75
N LEU A 202 0.04 1.70 -4.89
CA LEU A 202 -1.33 1.28 -5.16
C LEU A 202 -1.97 2.22 -6.19
N VAL A 203 -2.31 1.69 -7.37
CA VAL A 203 -2.82 2.49 -8.50
C VAL A 203 -4.31 2.27 -8.76
N TRP A 204 -4.87 1.17 -8.26
CA TRP A 204 -6.30 0.91 -8.35
C TRP A 204 -6.78 -0.01 -7.24
N PHE A 205 -7.98 0.24 -6.76
CA PHE A 205 -8.65 -0.55 -5.73
C PHE A 205 -10.13 -0.73 -6.09
N GLU A 206 -10.67 -1.93 -5.87
CA GLU A 206 -12.09 -2.24 -6.06
C GLU A 206 -12.64 -3.02 -4.87
N ILE A 207 -13.89 -2.71 -4.54
CA ILE A 207 -14.74 -3.49 -3.66
C ILE A 207 -15.90 -4.03 -4.49
N GLU A 208 -16.10 -5.35 -4.44
CA GLU A 208 -17.29 -6.04 -4.92
C GLU A 208 -18.14 -6.45 -3.70
N MET A 209 -19.40 -6.04 -3.71
CA MET A 209 -20.38 -6.34 -2.68
C MET A 209 -21.03 -7.71 -2.92
N GLU A 210 -21.67 -8.27 -1.90
CA GLU A 210 -22.37 -9.57 -2.02
C GLU A 210 -23.53 -9.55 -3.04
N ASP A 211 -24.14 -8.39 -3.26
CA ASP A 211 -25.19 -8.18 -4.27
C ASP A 211 -24.63 -8.03 -5.72
N GLY A 212 -23.31 -8.09 -5.88
CA GLY A 212 -22.61 -7.95 -7.17
C GLY A 212 -22.31 -6.52 -7.59
N SER A 213 -22.76 -5.51 -6.82
CA SER A 213 -22.38 -4.12 -7.06
C SER A 213 -20.89 -3.89 -6.83
N LYS A 214 -20.30 -2.96 -7.58
CA LYS A 214 -18.88 -2.65 -7.54
C LYS A 214 -18.66 -1.15 -7.43
N ALA A 215 -17.71 -0.78 -6.58
CA ALA A 215 -17.05 0.50 -6.65
C ALA A 215 -15.55 0.29 -6.75
N SER A 216 -14.95 1.05 -7.66
CA SER A 216 -13.51 1.05 -7.86
C SER A 216 -12.98 2.47 -7.88
N SER A 217 -11.68 2.62 -7.67
CA SER A 217 -11.01 3.90 -7.81
C SER A 217 -9.65 3.69 -8.43
N TYR A 218 -9.32 4.52 -9.42
CA TYR A 218 -7.91 4.81 -9.71
C TYR A 218 -7.35 5.69 -8.59
N ILE A 219 -6.07 5.51 -8.29
CA ILE A 219 -5.33 6.29 -7.30
C ILE A 219 -4.13 6.87 -8.03
N TYR A 220 -4.15 8.18 -8.25
CA TYR A 220 -3.13 8.90 -8.99
C TYR A 220 -2.15 9.56 -8.03
N ALA A 221 -0.93 9.03 -7.96
CA ALA A 221 0.15 9.65 -7.19
C ALA A 221 0.62 10.94 -7.85
N ASN A 222 0.54 12.05 -7.13
CA ASN A 222 0.98 13.38 -7.57
C ASN A 222 2.25 13.76 -6.80
N TYR A 223 3.40 13.39 -7.34
CA TYR A 223 4.71 13.78 -6.83
C TYR A 223 5.73 13.86 -7.96
N THR A 224 6.69 14.77 -7.81
CA THR A 224 7.84 14.89 -8.70
C THR A 224 9.00 14.10 -8.12
N ASN A 225 9.58 13.19 -8.92
CA ASN A 225 10.83 12.49 -8.60
C ASN A 225 12.01 13.47 -8.52
#